data_AF-A0A176T3U1-F1
#
_entry.id   AF-A0A176T3U1-F1
#
_cell.length_a   1.000
_cell.length_b   1.000
_cell.length_c   1.000
_cell.angle_alpha   90.00
_cell.angle_beta   90.00
_cell.angle_gamma   90.00
#
_symmetry.space_group_name_H-M   'P 1'
#
loop_
_entity.id
_entity.type
_entity.pdbx_description
1 polymer ?
#
loop_
_entity_poly.entity_id
_entity_poly.type
_entity_poly.pdbx_seq_one_letter_code
_entity_poly.pdbx_strand_id
1 'polypeptide(L)'
;MKNLDFQFTAGLGIATIDTRTERLAKGFTFLENASLGLSYKTTQKTALYIGSNIGHISNLDFKSPNSGYTFLGLELGISYILN
;
A
#
# COMPACT_ATOMS: atom_id res chain seq x y z
N MET A 1 24.87 -5.15 -17.02
CA MET A 1 23.76 -4.18 -16.98
C MET A 1 22.57 -4.88 -16.33
N LYS A 2 22.18 -4.51 -15.10
CA LYS A 2 21.03 -5.13 -14.41
C LYS A 2 19.90 -4.09 -14.39
N ASN A 3 18.90 -4.30 -15.23
CA ASN A 3 17.74 -3.42 -15.37
C ASN A 3 16.55 -3.87 -14.50
N LEU A 4 16.72 -4.94 -13.72
CA LEU A 4 15.70 -5.54 -12.88
C LEU A 4 16.13 -5.47 -11.42
N ASP A 5 15.33 -4.77 -10.62
CA ASP A 5 15.49 -4.58 -9.19
C ASP A 5 14.38 -5.33 -8.46
N PHE A 6 14.73 -6.11 -7.44
CA PHE A 6 13.76 -6.64 -6.48
C PHE A 6 13.49 -5.58 -5.43
N GLN A 7 12.22 -5.32 -5.14
CA GLN A 7 11.80 -4.28 -4.21
C GLN A 7 10.94 -4.85 -3.10
N PHE A 8 11.27 -4.44 -1.88
CA PHE A 8 10.46 -4.62 -0.68
C PHE A 8 10.13 -3.24 -0.13
N THR A 9 8.86 -3.02 0.18
CA THR A 9 8.40 -1.79 0.83
C THR A 9 7.62 -2.16 2.08
N ALA A 10 7.77 -1.38 3.14
CA ALA A 10 6.89 -1.41 4.30
C ALA A 10 6.58 0.03 4.69
N GLY A 11 5.33 0.30 5.05
CA GLY A 11 4.86 1.65 5.31
C GLY A 11 3.72 1.72 6.31
N LEU A 12 3.58 2.91 6.88
CA LEU A 12 2.46 3.30 7.73
C LEU A 12 1.80 4.50 7.07
N GLY A 13 0.49 4.39 6.86
CA GLY A 13 -0.35 5.41 6.27
C GLY A 13 -1.47 5.81 7.22
N ILE A 14 -2.06 6.97 6.92
CA ILE A 14 -3.26 7.47 7.60
C ILE A 14 -4.32 7.71 6.54
N ALA A 15 -5.57 7.40 6.87
CA ALA A 15 -6.70 7.58 5.97
C ALA A 15 -7.95 8.02 6.74
N THR A 16 -8.98 8.42 6.00
CA THR A 16 -10.33 8.59 6.55
C THR A 16 -11.29 7.71 5.76
N ILE A 17 -12.12 6.97 6.48
CA ILE A 17 -13.19 6.16 5.88
C ILE A 17 -14.51 6.89 6.13
N ASP A 18 -15.28 7.14 5.06
CA ASP A 18 -16.57 7.83 5.13
C ASP A 18 -17.71 6.91 5.56
N THR A 19 -17.60 5.63 5.24
CA THR A 19 -18.65 4.62 5.38
C THR A 19 -18.34 3.67 6.53
N ARG A 20 -19.24 3.62 7.52
CA ARG A 20 -19.16 2.65 8.63
C ARG A 20 -19.50 1.25 8.11
N THR A 21 -18.75 0.26 8.56
CA THR A 21 -19.10 -1.17 8.39
C THR A 21 -19.41 -1.80 9.74
N GLU A 22 -19.86 -3.06 9.74
CA GLU A 22 -20.00 -3.86 10.97
C GLU A 22 -18.67 -4.01 11.71
N ARG A 23 -17.55 -3.96 10.98
CA ARG A 23 -16.20 -4.22 11.49
C ARG A 23 -15.41 -2.95 11.83
N LEU A 24 -15.73 -1.81 11.21
CA LEU A 24 -14.91 -0.61 11.33
C LEU A 24 -15.76 0.66 11.34
N ALA A 25 -15.54 1.51 12.36
CA ALA A 25 -16.17 2.81 12.48
C ALA A 25 -15.68 3.78 11.40
N LYS A 26 -16.55 4.69 10.97
CA LYS A 26 -16.18 5.79 10.08
C LYS A 26 -15.24 6.78 10.78
N GLY A 27 -14.39 7.45 9.99
CA GLY A 27 -13.44 8.46 10.44
C GLY A 27 -12.00 8.03 10.22
N PHE A 28 -11.12 8.54 11.07
CA PHE A 28 -9.69 8.33 10.97
C PHE A 28 -9.28 6.87 11.15
N THR A 29 -8.39 6.39 10.28
CA THR A 29 -7.83 5.05 10.30
C THR A 29 -6.34 5.07 10.00
N PHE A 30 -5.66 4.01 10.41
CA PHE A 30 -4.27 3.71 10.09
C PHE A 30 -4.23 2.57 9.08
N LEU A 31 -3.23 2.63 8.20
CA LEU A 31 -2.92 1.60 7.22
C LEU A 31 -1.49 1.12 7.46
N GLU A 32 -1.31 -0.11 7.91
CA GLU A 32 -0.01 -0.77 7.84
C GLU A 32 0.07 -1.54 6.54
N ASN A 33 1.10 -1.31 5.71
CA ASN A 33 1.27 -2.04 4.45
C ASN A 33 2.69 -2.59 4.28
N ALA A 34 2.78 -3.73 3.61
CA ALA A 34 4.02 -4.30 3.14
C ALA A 34 3.84 -4.78 1.70
N SER A 35 4.80 -4.51 0.83
CA SER A 35 4.78 -4.94 -0.56
C SER A 35 6.09 -5.58 -1.00
N LEU A 36 5.96 -6.50 -1.95
CA LEU A 36 7.05 -7.22 -2.57
C LEU A 36 6.83 -7.22 -4.08
N GLY A 37 7.85 -6.86 -4.84
CA GLY A 37 7.73 -6.77 -6.29
C GLY A 37 9.04 -6.67 -7.03
N LEU A 38 8.90 -6.54 -8.34
CA LEU A 38 9.98 -6.36 -9.29
C LEU A 38 9.80 -5.01 -9.98
N SER A 39 10.88 -4.25 -10.07
CA SER A 39 10.93 -3.03 -10.86
C SER A 39 11.92 -3.17 -12.00
N TYR A 40 11.43 -2.89 -13.20
CA TYR A 40 12.20 -2.93 -14.41
C TYR A 40 12.45 -1.51 -14.93
N LYS A 41 13.71 -1.13 -15.07
CA LYS A 41 14.12 0.14 -15.68
C LYS A 41 13.97 0.04 -17.20
N THR A 42 12.98 0.76 -17.73
CA THR A 42 12.69 0.81 -19.17
C THR A 42 13.57 1.84 -19.88
N THR A 43 13.84 2.97 -19.24
CA THR A 43 14.78 4.00 -19.73
C THR A 43 15.62 4.54 -18.57
N GLN A 44 16.52 5.49 -18.84
CA GLN A 44 17.25 6.19 -17.77
C GLN A 44 16.34 7.00 -16.83
N LYS A 45 15.10 7.30 -17.24
CA LYS A 45 14.15 8.10 -16.47
C LYS A 45 12.89 7.35 -16.06
N THR A 46 12.63 6.16 -16.61
CA THR A 46 11.37 5.44 -16.39
C THR A 46 11.58 4.04 -15.86
N ALA A 47 10.68 3.62 -14.98
CA ALA A 47 10.60 2.26 -14.49
C ALA A 47 9.16 1.77 -14.43
N LEU A 48 8.97 0.47 -14.67
CA LEU A 48 7.72 -0.24 -14.44
C LEU A 48 7.87 -1.09 -13.19
N TYR A 49 6.83 -1.15 -12.37
CA TYR A 49 6.80 -1.98 -11.16
C TYR A 49 5.60 -2.93 -11.22
N ILE A 50 5.83 -4.18 -10.87
CA ILE A 50 4.79 -5.18 -10.64
C ILE A 50 5.05 -5.87 -9.31
N GLY A 51 4.02 -5.99 -8.50
CA GLY A 51 4.16 -6.58 -7.17
C GLY A 51 2.85 -7.00 -6.55
N SER A 52 2.94 -7.40 -5.29
CA SER A 52 1.81 -7.72 -4.43
C SER A 52 2.01 -7.05 -3.09
N ASN A 53 0.91 -6.70 -2.43
CA ASN A 53 0.93 -6.11 -1.10
C ASN A 53 0.00 -6.85 -0.15
N ILE A 54 0.35 -6.82 1.13
CA ILE A 54 -0.54 -7.14 2.23
C ILE A 54 -0.68 -5.88 3.08
N GLY A 55 -1.91 -5.55 3.46
CA GLY A 55 -2.16 -4.40 4.32
C GLY A 55 -3.23 -4.68 5.36
N HIS A 56 -3.15 -3.99 6.48
CA HIS A 56 -4.15 -4.01 7.54
C HIS A 56 -4.67 -2.59 7.79
N ILE A 57 -5.98 -2.47 7.98
CA ILE A 57 -6.64 -1.20 8.25
C ILE A 57 -7.41 -1.30 9.57
N SER A 58 -7.13 -0.36 10.48
CA SER A 58 -7.80 -0.25 11.78
C SER A 58 -7.88 1.22 12.23
N ASN A 59 -8.61 1.51 13.31
CA ASN A 59 -8.63 2.82 13.96
C ASN A 59 -7.91 2.85 15.32
N LEU A 60 -7.06 1.86 15.60
CA LEU A 60 -6.34 1.70 16.89
C LEU A 60 -7.26 1.77 18.13
N ASP A 61 -8.48 1.24 18.02
CA ASP A 61 -9.51 1.25 19.05
C ASP A 61 -9.95 2.64 19.52
N PHE A 62 -9.64 3.70 18.76
CA PHE A 62 -10.15 5.04 19.06
C PHE A 62 -11.68 5.11 18.95
N LYS A 63 -12.31 4.24 18.15
CA LYS A 63 -13.78 4.15 18.02
C LYS A 63 -14.24 2.72 17.76
N SER A 64 -15.31 2.30 18.43
CA SER A 64 -15.99 1.04 18.13
C SER A 64 -17.00 1.20 16.97
N PRO A 65 -17.12 0.22 16.05
CA PRO A 65 -16.38 -1.04 15.98
C PRO A 65 -14.96 -0.87 15.40
N ASN A 66 -14.04 -1.77 15.77
CA ASN A 66 -12.67 -1.80 15.26
C ASN A 66 -12.10 -3.23 15.16
N SER A 67 -12.82 -4.14 14.51
CA SER A 67 -12.26 -5.43 14.11
C SER A 67 -11.25 -5.31 12.96
N GLY A 68 -11.21 -4.15 12.30
CA GLY A 68 -10.35 -3.88 11.15
C GLY A 68 -10.57 -4.86 10.00
N TYR A 69 -9.67 -4.81 9.03
CA TYR A 69 -9.58 -5.83 7.98
C TYR A 69 -8.18 -5.89 7.38
N THR A 70 -7.80 -7.07 6.92
CA THR A 70 -6.56 -7.32 6.17
C THR A 70 -6.92 -7.56 4.72
N PHE A 71 -6.11 -7.06 3.79
CA PHE A 71 -6.25 -7.28 2.37
C PHE A 71 -4.95 -7.76 1.74
N LEU A 72 -5.08 -8.48 0.63
CA LEU A 72 -4.01 -8.85 -0.28
C LEU A 72 -4.31 -8.16 -1.62
N GLY A 73 -3.38 -7.35 -2.11
CA GLY A 73 -3.53 -6.58 -3.35
C GLY A 73 -2.47 -6.92 -4.38
N LEU A 74 -2.79 -6.67 -5.66
CA LEU A 74 -1.82 -6.66 -6.75
C LEU A 74 -1.48 -5.21 -7.10
N GLU A 75 -0.22 -4.95 -7.42
CA GLU A 75 0.29 -3.61 -7.70
C GLU A 75 0.88 -3.53 -9.11
N LEU A 76 0.51 -2.47 -9.83
CA LEU A 76 1.12 -2.06 -11.09
C LEU A 76 1.49 -0.59 -10.98
N GLY A 77 2.77 -0.26 -11.19
CA GLY A 77 3.31 1.08 -11.01
C GLY A 77 4.12 1.55 -12.20
N ILE A 78 4.08 2.86 -12.46
CA ILE A 78 4.94 3.55 -13.43
C ILE A 78 5.62 4.69 -12.67
N SER A 79 6.93 4.81 -12.81
CA SER A 79 7.71 5.88 -12.19
C SER A 79 8.48 6.67 -13.25
N TYR A 80 8.57 7.99 -13.05
CA TYR A 80 9.36 8.91 -13.87
C TYR A 80 10.25 9.77 -12.98
N ILE A 81 11.54 9.83 -13.26
CA ILE A 81 12.50 10.69 -12.55
C ILE A 81 12.45 12.10 -13.15
N LEU A 82 11.97 13.07 -12.37
CA LEU A 82 12.00 14.49 -12.70
C LEU A 82 13.41 15.04 -12.40
N ASN A 83 14.03 15.69 -13.38
CA ASN A 83 15.31 16.39 -13.24
C ASN A 83 15.07 17.86 -12.96
#